data_AF-A0A1E3PBS8-F1
#
_entry.id   AF-A0A1E3PBS8-F1
#
_cell.length_a   1.000
_cell.length_b   1.000
_cell.length_c   1.000
_cell.angle_alpha   90.00
_cell.angle_beta   90.00
_cell.angle_gamma   90.00
#
_symmetry.space_group_name_H-M   'P 1'
#
loop_
_entity.id
_entity.type
_entity.pdbx_description
1 polymer ?
#
loop_
_entity_poly.entity_id
_entity_poly.type
_entity_poly.pdbx_seq_one_letter_code
_entity_poly.pdbx_strand_id
1 'polypeptide(L)'
;PIIKRLPKSMKKYGKRFVNAPVSHLTAFVILHELTALVPFLGLWYGFHQFGFLPTDIPSWVLIKGSGVIEHILGETAQNYSVEERTRLIVEGATAYGIVKATFPVRVFISLFMTPWFARVFVLPMKNLF
;
A
#
# COMPACT_ATOMS: atom_id res chain seq x y z
N PRO A 1 -32.47 3.68 -0.98
CA PRO A 1 -31.36 4.25 -0.18
C PRO A 1 -31.66 4.28 1.33
N ILE A 2 -30.74 3.78 2.15
CA ILE A 2 -30.81 3.70 3.63
C ILE A 2 -31.21 5.03 4.29
N ILE A 3 -30.81 6.17 3.70
CA ILE A 3 -31.13 7.53 4.18
C ILE A 3 -32.65 7.83 4.17
N LYS A 4 -33.44 7.20 3.28
CA LYS A 4 -34.90 7.38 3.25
C LYS A 4 -35.59 6.77 4.48
N ARG A 5 -34.96 5.79 5.12
CA ARG A 5 -35.47 5.09 6.32
C ARG A 5 -35.13 5.79 7.64
N LEU A 6 -34.35 6.88 7.61
CA LEU A 6 -34.01 7.65 8.80
C LEU A 6 -35.11 8.67 9.19
N PRO A 7 -35.33 8.95 10.48
CA PRO A 7 -36.25 10.00 10.94
C PRO A 7 -35.79 11.38 10.46
N LYS A 8 -36.74 12.33 10.25
CA LYS A 8 -36.50 13.63 9.59
C LYS A 8 -35.31 14.40 10.18
N SER A 9 -35.11 14.35 11.49
CA SER A 9 -34.02 14.99 12.23
C SER A 9 -32.63 14.43 11.89
N MET A 10 -32.54 13.14 11.56
CA MET A 10 -31.28 12.43 11.28
C MET A 10 -30.91 12.44 9.79
N LYS A 11 -31.85 12.76 8.89
CA LYS A 11 -31.57 12.89 7.44
C LYS A 11 -30.54 13.98 7.13
N LYS A 12 -30.50 15.07 7.92
CA LYS A 12 -29.53 16.17 7.79
C LYS A 12 -28.10 15.72 8.09
N TYR A 13 -27.92 14.85 9.07
CA TYR A 13 -26.63 14.25 9.43
C TYR A 13 -26.22 13.15 8.45
N GLY A 14 -27.14 12.24 8.09
CA GLY A 14 -26.89 11.17 7.13
C GLY A 14 -26.43 11.66 5.75
N LYS A 15 -26.94 12.81 5.27
CA LYS A 15 -26.47 13.41 4.01
C LYS A 15 -25.04 13.96 4.06
N ARG A 16 -24.57 14.45 5.23
CA ARG A 16 -23.20 14.98 5.42
C ARG A 16 -22.18 13.85 5.62
N PHE A 17 -22.55 12.79 6.36
CA PHE A 17 -21.70 11.61 6.57
C PHE A 17 -21.60 10.68 5.36
N VAL A 18 -22.50 10.75 4.38
CA VAL A 18 -22.38 9.89 3.19
C VAL A 18 -21.49 10.52 2.11
N ASN A 19 -21.38 11.85 2.07
CA ASN A 19 -20.66 12.54 0.99
C ASN A 19 -19.26 13.06 1.35
N ALA A 20 -18.95 13.29 2.63
CA ALA A 20 -17.66 13.85 3.07
C ALA A 20 -16.60 12.84 3.53
N PRO A 21 -16.93 11.75 4.28
CA PRO A 21 -15.91 10.83 4.79
C PRO A 21 -15.48 9.77 3.77
N VAL A 22 -16.33 9.42 2.80
CA VAL A 22 -15.99 8.37 1.81
C VAL A 22 -14.84 8.83 0.92
N SER A 23 -14.88 10.04 0.36
CA SER A 23 -13.79 10.53 -0.50
C SER A 23 -12.44 10.65 0.22
N HIS A 24 -12.44 11.06 1.48
CA HIS A 24 -11.20 11.15 2.28
C HIS A 24 -10.69 9.76 2.67
N LEU A 25 -11.58 8.83 3.02
CA LEU A 25 -11.20 7.46 3.30
C LEU A 25 -10.64 6.77 2.05
N THR A 26 -11.31 6.91 0.91
CA THR A 26 -10.84 6.38 -0.38
C THR A 26 -9.50 7.00 -0.76
N ALA A 27 -9.36 8.32 -0.63
CA ALA A 27 -8.09 9.02 -0.85
C ALA A 27 -6.98 8.48 0.06
N PHE A 28 -7.28 8.29 1.36
CA PHE A 28 -6.34 7.76 2.32
C PHE A 28 -5.88 6.35 1.94
N VAL A 29 -6.80 5.43 1.63
CA VAL A 29 -6.46 4.06 1.24
C VAL A 29 -5.62 4.04 -0.03
N ILE A 30 -6.01 4.78 -1.07
CA ILE A 30 -5.24 4.86 -2.32
C ILE A 30 -3.83 5.37 -2.05
N LEU A 31 -3.71 6.46 -1.29
CA LEU A 31 -2.43 7.04 -0.97
C LEU A 31 -1.58 6.12 -0.07
N HIS A 32 -2.21 5.40 0.86
CA HIS A 32 -1.57 4.42 1.71
C HIS A 32 -0.97 3.26 0.90
N GLU A 33 -1.74 2.73 -0.06
CA GLU A 33 -1.27 1.67 -0.95
C GLU A 33 -0.15 2.16 -1.87
N LEU A 34 -0.29 3.36 -2.46
CA LEU A 34 0.74 3.93 -3.33
C LEU A 34 2.06 4.17 -2.58
N THR A 35 1.99 4.71 -1.36
CA THR A 35 3.17 4.93 -0.52
C THR A 35 3.77 3.63 0.01
N ALA A 36 3.08 2.49 -0.07
CA ALA A 36 3.67 1.17 0.19
C ALA A 36 4.30 0.56 -1.06
N LEU A 37 3.61 0.66 -2.21
CA LEU A 37 4.01 0.06 -3.47
C LEU A 37 5.26 0.71 -4.07
N VAL A 38 5.32 2.05 -4.10
CA VAL A 38 6.43 2.78 -4.70
C VAL A 38 7.76 2.47 -3.99
N PRO A 39 7.87 2.56 -2.65
CA PRO A 39 9.10 2.19 -1.96
C PRO A 39 9.40 0.69 -2.06
N PHE A 40 8.38 -0.18 -2.06
CA PHE A 40 8.58 -1.61 -2.20
C PHE A 40 9.26 -1.96 -3.53
N LEU A 41 8.70 -1.50 -4.65
CA LEU A 41 9.26 -1.74 -5.98
C LEU A 41 10.60 -1.03 -6.16
N GLY A 42 10.72 0.22 -5.67
CA GLY A 42 11.97 0.98 -5.77
C GLY A 42 13.12 0.34 -5.00
N LEU A 43 12.89 -0.12 -3.76
CA LEU A 43 13.90 -0.82 -2.97
C LEU A 43 14.26 -2.15 -3.61
N TRP A 44 13.27 -2.95 -4.00
CA TRP A 44 13.52 -4.26 -4.60
C TRP A 44 14.31 -4.13 -5.90
N TYR A 45 13.90 -3.22 -6.79
CA TYR A 45 14.65 -2.91 -8.00
C TYR A 45 16.07 -2.42 -7.68
N GLY A 46 16.22 -1.53 -6.70
CA GLY A 46 17.53 -1.06 -6.24
C GLY A 46 18.44 -2.19 -5.77
N PHE A 47 17.95 -3.09 -4.91
CA PHE A 47 18.73 -4.24 -4.44
C PHE A 47 19.15 -5.14 -5.59
N HIS A 48 18.24 -5.37 -6.54
CA HIS A 48 18.52 -6.18 -7.71
C HIS A 48 19.62 -5.57 -8.60
N GLN A 49 19.53 -4.27 -8.88
CA GLN A 49 20.48 -3.55 -9.75
C GLN A 49 21.84 -3.33 -9.10
N PHE A 50 21.87 -2.95 -7.82
CA PHE A 50 23.11 -2.59 -7.13
C PHE A 50 23.75 -3.75 -6.38
N GLY A 51 23.09 -4.91 -6.28
CA GLY A 51 23.58 -6.07 -5.53
C GLY A 51 23.75 -5.81 -4.04
N PHE A 52 23.08 -4.78 -3.52
CA PHE A 52 23.19 -4.36 -2.14
C PHE A 52 22.04 -4.92 -1.31
N LEU A 53 22.37 -5.53 -0.17
CA LEU A 53 21.43 -5.93 0.86
C LEU A 53 21.95 -5.50 2.23
N PRO A 54 21.09 -5.01 3.13
CA PRO A 54 21.45 -4.82 4.53
C PRO A 54 21.93 -6.14 5.13
N THR A 55 23.04 -6.10 5.88
CA THR A 55 23.68 -7.29 6.46
C THR A 55 22.92 -7.87 7.66
N ASP A 56 22.21 -7.02 8.40
CA ASP A 56 21.62 -7.37 9.70
C ASP A 56 20.09 -7.38 9.67
N ILE A 57 19.52 -8.14 8.73
CA ILE A 57 18.06 -8.28 8.62
C ILE A 57 17.58 -9.32 9.64
N PRO A 58 16.62 -8.99 10.51
CA PRO A 58 16.08 -9.96 11.46
C PRO A 58 15.51 -11.19 10.75
N SER A 59 15.82 -12.39 11.24
CA SER A 59 15.42 -13.65 10.59
C SER A 59 13.91 -13.79 10.40
N TRP A 60 13.11 -13.25 11.34
CA TRP A 60 11.65 -13.26 11.24
C TRP A 60 11.12 -12.42 10.07
N VAL A 61 11.84 -11.36 9.68
CA VAL A 61 11.50 -10.52 8.51
C VAL A 61 11.75 -11.31 7.24
N LEU A 62 12.89 -11.99 7.15
CA LEU A 62 13.25 -12.80 5.99
C LEU A 62 12.26 -13.94 5.80
N ILE A 63 11.96 -14.72 6.85
CA ILE A 63 11.03 -15.86 6.77
C ILE A 63 9.62 -15.40 6.37
N LYS A 64 9.13 -14.31 6.97
CA LYS A 64 7.79 -13.80 6.65
C LYS A 64 7.73 -13.16 5.28
N GLY A 65 8.76 -12.39 4.92
CA GLY A 65 8.88 -11.72 3.63
C GLY A 65 9.03 -12.73 2.50
N SER A 66 9.87 -13.75 2.66
CA SER A 66 10.11 -14.76 1.63
C SER A 66 8.83 -15.50 1.27
N GLY A 67 8.00 -15.87 2.24
CA GLY A 67 6.70 -16.51 1.97
C GLY A 67 5.72 -15.61 1.19
N VAL A 68 5.73 -14.29 1.46
CA VAL A 68 4.91 -13.33 0.69
C VAL A 68 5.42 -13.21 -0.74
N ILE A 69 6.73 -13.07 -0.92
CA ILE A 69 7.34 -12.88 -2.24
C ILE A 69 7.27 -14.16 -3.06
N GLU A 70 7.45 -15.32 -2.45
CA GLU A 70 7.30 -16.61 -3.10
C GLU A 70 5.87 -16.81 -3.61
N HIS A 71 4.86 -16.37 -2.87
CA HIS A 71 3.48 -16.40 -3.34
C HIS A 71 3.25 -15.48 -4.54
N ILE A 72 3.87 -14.29 -4.56
CA ILE A 72 3.77 -13.33 -5.67
C ILE A 72 4.53 -13.82 -6.90
N LEU A 73 5.71 -14.40 -6.71
CA LEU A 73 6.59 -14.85 -7.78
C LEU A 73 6.32 -16.29 -8.25
N GLY A 74 5.50 -17.07 -7.54
CA GLY A 74 5.44 -18.52 -7.66
C GLY A 74 5.31 -19.04 -9.08
N GLU A 75 4.41 -18.47 -9.89
CA GLU A 75 4.21 -18.86 -11.29
C GLU A 75 5.17 -18.14 -12.24
N THR A 76 5.54 -16.88 -11.93
CA THR A 76 6.41 -16.06 -12.78
C THR A 76 7.88 -16.49 -12.72
N ALA A 77 8.33 -16.99 -11.58
CA ALA A 77 9.72 -17.32 -11.31
C ALA A 77 10.10 -18.77 -11.64
N GLN A 78 9.17 -19.59 -12.16
CA GLN A 78 9.46 -20.99 -12.50
C GLN A 78 10.49 -21.15 -13.62
N ASN A 79 10.60 -20.15 -14.49
CA ASN A 79 11.54 -20.16 -15.62
C ASN A 79 12.93 -19.61 -15.28
N TYR A 80 13.15 -19.14 -14.04
CA TYR A 80 14.43 -18.60 -13.59
C TYR A 80 15.29 -19.71 -12.96
N SER A 81 16.61 -19.50 -12.93
CA SER A 81 17.51 -20.38 -12.18
C SER A 81 17.18 -20.35 -10.68
N VAL A 82 17.57 -21.41 -9.97
CA VAL A 82 17.34 -21.51 -8.52
C VAL A 82 18.05 -20.37 -7.78
N GLU A 83 19.23 -19.99 -8.27
CA GLU A 83 20.05 -18.91 -7.75
C GLU A 83 19.35 -17.55 -7.93
N GLU A 84 18.85 -17.26 -9.13
CA GLU A 84 18.13 -16.01 -9.41
C GLU A 84 16.82 -15.94 -8.65
N ARG A 85 16.06 -17.04 -8.58
CA ARG A 85 14.82 -17.12 -7.80
C ARG A 85 15.08 -16.83 -6.33
N THR A 86 16.09 -17.48 -5.75
CA THR A 86 16.49 -17.26 -4.34
C THR A 86 16.87 -15.81 -4.10
N ARG A 87 17.65 -15.23 -5.01
CA ARG A 87 18.07 -13.84 -4.94
C ARG A 87 16.88 -12.88 -4.98
N LEU A 88 15.97 -13.05 -5.93
CA LEU A 88 14.75 -12.24 -6.05
C LEU A 88 13.87 -12.34 -4.80
N ILE A 89 13.73 -13.54 -4.24
CA ILE A 89 12.96 -13.77 -3.01
C ILE A 89 13.60 -13.03 -1.82
N VAL A 90 14.92 -13.12 -1.65
CA VAL A 90 15.63 -12.47 -0.54
C VAL A 90 15.58 -10.95 -0.68
N GLU A 91 15.81 -10.42 -1.89
CA GLU A 91 15.73 -8.98 -2.18
C GLU A 91 14.31 -8.45 -1.93
N GLY A 92 13.28 -9.16 -2.41
CA GLY A 92 11.89 -8.81 -2.19
C GLY A 92 11.48 -8.91 -0.72
N ALA A 93 11.94 -9.93 0.01
CA ALA A 93 11.64 -10.13 1.42
C ALA A 93 12.23 -9.01 2.27
N THR A 94 13.44 -8.58 1.92
CA THR A 94 14.13 -7.44 2.51
C THR A 94 13.36 -6.14 2.26
N ALA A 95 12.99 -5.87 1.01
CA ALA A 95 12.21 -4.69 0.64
C ALA A 95 10.87 -4.67 1.36
N TYR A 96 10.16 -5.80 1.40
CA TYR A 96 8.92 -5.98 2.15
C TYR A 96 9.10 -5.67 3.64
N GLY A 97 10.18 -6.17 4.24
CA GLY A 97 10.54 -5.90 5.62
C GLY A 97 10.70 -4.42 5.94
N ILE A 98 11.47 -3.71 5.11
CA ILE A 98 11.72 -2.27 5.26
C ILE A 98 10.43 -1.47 5.08
N VAL A 99 9.62 -1.81 4.08
CA VAL A 99 8.30 -1.19 3.91
C VAL A 99 7.42 -1.51 5.11
N LYS A 100 7.43 -2.72 5.66
CA LYS A 100 6.61 -3.02 6.83
C LYS A 100 7.06 -2.26 8.08
N ALA A 101 8.37 -2.08 8.28
CA ALA A 101 8.93 -1.29 9.37
C ALA A 101 8.51 0.19 9.30
N THR A 102 8.39 0.75 8.09
CA THR A 102 7.99 2.14 7.86
C THR A 102 6.47 2.37 7.92
N PHE A 103 5.68 1.35 8.28
CA PHE A 103 4.21 1.43 8.34
C PHE A 103 3.68 2.60 9.21
N PRO A 104 4.17 2.83 10.45
CA PRO A 104 3.67 3.93 11.27
C PRO A 104 3.88 5.29 10.60
N VAL A 105 5.08 5.50 10.05
CA VAL A 105 5.45 6.74 9.34
C VAL A 105 4.56 6.93 8.11
N ARG A 106 4.29 5.87 7.35
CA ARG A 106 3.38 5.95 6.19
C ARG A 106 1.98 6.34 6.59
N VAL A 107 1.43 5.78 7.67
CA VAL A 107 0.08 6.17 8.13
C VAL A 107 0.04 7.67 8.42
N PHE A 108 1.03 8.22 9.12
CA PHE A 108 1.10 9.66 9.39
C PHE A 108 1.20 10.49 8.10
N ILE A 109 2.09 10.12 7.17
CA ILE A 109 2.25 10.81 5.89
C ILE A 109 0.95 10.75 5.07
N SER A 110 0.34 9.57 4.96
CA SER A 110 -0.92 9.39 4.22
C SER A 110 -2.04 10.21 4.83
N LEU A 111 -2.20 10.23 6.16
CA LEU A 111 -3.20 11.06 6.84
C LEU A 111 -2.97 12.56 6.57
N PHE A 112 -1.72 13.03 6.67
CA PHE A 112 -1.37 14.43 6.42
C PHE A 112 -1.66 14.86 4.97
N MET A 113 -1.35 13.99 4.01
CA MET A 113 -1.51 14.27 2.58
C MET A 113 -2.93 14.03 2.06
N THR A 114 -3.78 13.29 2.78
CA THR A 114 -5.14 12.93 2.36
C THR A 114 -6.02 14.14 1.97
N PRO A 115 -6.07 15.27 2.71
CA PRO A 115 -6.91 16.42 2.35
C PRO A 115 -6.49 17.10 1.04
N TRP A 116 -5.20 17.06 0.71
CA TRP A 116 -4.69 17.56 -0.57
C TRP A 116 -4.99 16.55 -1.69
N PHE A 117 -4.67 15.28 -1.48
CA PHE A 117 -4.85 14.21 -2.47
C PHE A 117 -6.33 14.02 -2.84
N ALA A 118 -7.23 14.05 -1.86
CA ALA A 118 -8.66 13.95 -2.09
C ALA A 118 -9.17 15.07 -3.02
N ARG A 119 -8.65 16.29 -2.86
CA ARG A 119 -9.03 17.44 -3.70
C ARG A 119 -8.51 17.34 -5.12
N VAL A 120 -7.28 16.85 -5.30
CA VAL A 120 -6.62 16.80 -6.61
C VAL A 120 -7.07 15.59 -7.44
N PHE A 121 -7.24 14.42 -6.83
CA PHE A 121 -7.46 13.17 -7.57
C PHE A 121 -8.85 12.56 -7.38
N VAL A 122 -9.40 12.60 -6.17
CA VAL A 122 -10.66 11.88 -5.87
C VAL A 122 -11.91 12.69 -6.21
N LEU A 123 -11.93 14.00 -5.91
CA LEU A 123 -13.06 14.86 -6.22
C LEU A 123 -13.30 15.02 -7.74
N PRO A 124 -12.27 15.21 -8.59
CA PRO A 124 -12.47 15.30 -10.03
C PRO A 124 -13.02 14.01 -10.64
N MET A 125 -12.53 12.84 -10.20
CA MET A 125 -13.04 11.55 -10.68
C MET A 125 -14.51 11.33 -10.29
N LYS A 126 -14.94 11.74 -9.09
CA LYS A 126 -16.35 11.64 -8.68
C LYS A 126 -17.28 12.54 -9.49
N ASN A 127 -16.77 13.62 -10.08
CA ASN A 127 -17.58 14.49 -10.94
C ASN A 127 -17.61 14.01 -12.40
N LEU A 128 -16.78 13.03 -12.76
CA LEU A 128 -16.67 12.47 -14.12
C LEU A 128 -17.56 11.22 -14.32
N PHE A 129 -18.03 10.60 -13.23
CA PHE A 129 -18.89 9.40 -13.19
C PHE A 129 -20.16 9.67 -12.37
#